data_AF-A0A6P4E714-F1
#
_entry.id   AF-A0A6P4E714-F1
#
_cell.length_a   1.000
_cell.length_b   1.000
_cell.length_c   1.000
_cell.angle_alpha   90.00
_cell.angle_beta   90.00
_cell.angle_gamma   90.00
#
_symmetry.space_group_name_H-M   'P 1'
#
loop_
_entity.id
_entity.type
_entity.pdbx_description
1 polymer ?
#
loop_
_entity_poly.entity_id
_entity_poly.type
_entity_poly.pdbx_seq_one_letter_code
_entity_poly.pdbx_strand_id
1 'polypeptide(L)'
;MVLRFIFSFFQNLFRSVKYSIMGDSNDVSQADFKINQVIVPPIPKLGDSQMFWTWRMLIKAYLSAIGLWSKNYPKESAHTKFVLLSTVEMWVLRKEYDDMTCKCIFEDLEGRYSSSFGRNSGDKFI
;
A
#
# COMPACT_ATOMS: atom_id res chain seq x y z
N MET A 1 28.49 9.16 -17.92
CA MET A 1 28.98 8.67 -16.60
C MET A 1 28.47 9.47 -15.39
N VAL A 2 27.68 10.55 -15.54
CA VAL A 2 27.20 11.38 -14.41
C VAL A 2 25.87 10.88 -13.81
N LEU A 3 24.96 10.35 -14.65
CA LEU A 3 23.64 9.87 -14.22
C LEU A 3 23.68 8.66 -13.26
N ARG A 4 24.67 7.77 -13.40
CA ARG A 4 24.87 6.65 -12.46
C ARG A 4 25.26 7.12 -11.06
N PHE A 5 26.06 8.18 -10.97
CA PHE A 5 26.50 8.74 -9.70
C PHE A 5 25.35 9.41 -8.94
N ILE A 6 24.52 10.15 -9.66
CA ILE A 6 23.30 10.78 -9.11
C ILE A 6 22.34 9.71 -8.61
N PHE A 7 22.12 8.65 -9.38
CA PHE A 7 21.24 7.55 -8.99
C PHE A 7 21.74 6.81 -7.73
N SER A 8 23.05 6.54 -7.64
CA SER A 8 23.64 5.94 -6.43
C SER A 8 23.58 6.86 -5.20
N PHE A 9 23.67 8.19 -5.42
CA PHE A 9 23.58 9.16 -4.35
C PHE A 9 22.17 9.19 -3.74
N PHE A 10 21.11 9.21 -4.58
CA PHE A 10 19.73 9.14 -4.08
C PHE A 10 19.44 7.81 -3.37
N GLN A 11 19.94 6.69 -3.89
CA GLN A 11 19.76 5.39 -3.21
C GLN A 11 20.38 5.37 -1.80
N ASN A 12 21.55 5.97 -1.62
CA ASN A 12 22.19 6.06 -0.31
C ASN A 12 21.54 7.11 0.60
N LEU A 13 21.03 8.21 0.05
CA LEU A 13 20.33 9.25 0.80
C LEU A 13 19.02 8.71 1.40
N PHE A 14 18.20 7.99 0.62
CA PHE A 14 16.98 7.36 1.14
C PHE A 14 17.26 6.25 2.16
N ARG A 15 18.42 5.59 2.07
CA ARG A 15 18.85 4.57 3.04
C ARG A 15 19.29 5.21 4.35
N SER A 16 20.02 6.32 4.30
CA SER A 16 20.48 7.06 5.49
C SER A 16 19.34 7.72 6.27
N VAL A 17 18.32 8.24 5.59
CA VAL A 17 17.18 8.89 6.26
C VAL A 17 16.33 7.88 7.06
N LYS A 18 16.27 6.61 6.64
CA LYS A 18 15.63 5.55 7.44
C LYS A 18 16.33 5.25 8.78
N TYR A 19 17.59 5.64 8.94
CA TYR A 19 18.34 5.42 10.19
C TYR A 19 18.40 6.65 11.10
N SER A 20 17.92 7.82 10.65
CA SER A 20 18.05 9.07 11.42
C SER A 20 16.77 9.49 12.17
N ILE A 21 15.65 8.79 11.98
CA ILE A 21 14.40 9.06 12.70
C ILE A 21 14.07 7.87 13.61
N MET A 22 14.91 7.59 14.60
CA MET A 22 14.45 7.00 15.84
C MET A 22 15.52 7.21 16.91
N GLY A 23 15.19 8.03 17.90
CA GLY A 23 16.03 8.33 19.03
C GLY A 23 16.38 7.07 19.83
N ASP A 24 17.66 7.02 20.17
CA ASP A 24 18.25 6.48 21.39
C ASP A 24 17.28 5.86 22.41
N SER A 25 17.42 4.55 22.64
CA SER A 25 17.45 3.95 23.98
C SER A 25 17.81 2.46 23.90
N ASN A 26 19.01 2.18 24.39
CA ASN A 26 19.46 0.95 25.06
C ASN A 26 19.65 -0.32 24.22
N ASP A 27 20.93 -0.60 23.96
CA ASP A 27 21.60 -1.90 24.10
C ASP A 27 20.68 -3.15 24.14
N VAL A 28 20.14 -3.52 22.97
CA VAL A 28 19.53 -4.85 22.79
C VAL A 28 20.49 -5.67 21.94
N SER A 29 21.14 -6.61 22.63
CA SER A 29 21.95 -7.69 22.09
C SER A 29 21.38 -8.22 20.77
N GLN A 30 22.23 -8.35 19.75
CA GLN A 30 21.93 -8.83 18.41
C GLN A 30 21.20 -10.20 18.34
N ALA A 31 21.09 -10.91 19.47
CA ALA A 31 20.34 -12.14 19.65
C ALA A 31 18.81 -11.95 19.76
N ASP A 32 18.33 -10.85 20.33
CA ASP A 32 16.88 -10.60 20.52
C ASP A 32 16.20 -10.01 19.26
N PHE A 33 17.00 -9.49 18.32
CA PHE A 33 16.50 -8.92 17.06
C PHE A 33 15.91 -9.96 16.09
N LYS A 34 16.07 -11.27 16.35
CA LYS A 34 15.53 -12.34 15.50
C LYS A 34 14.15 -12.84 15.91
N ILE A 35 13.70 -12.59 17.14
CA ILE A 35 12.48 -13.22 17.68
C ILE A 35 11.23 -12.35 17.43
N ASN A 36 11.38 -11.03 17.32
CA ASN A 36 10.26 -10.07 17.20
C ASN A 36 10.26 -9.24 15.90
N GLN A 37 10.84 -9.76 14.82
CA GLN A 37 10.61 -9.15 13.51
C GLN A 37 9.22 -9.55 13.02
N VAL A 38 8.21 -8.73 13.34
CA VAL A 38 6.94 -8.75 12.62
C VAL A 38 7.28 -8.44 11.17
N ILE A 39 7.37 -9.49 10.34
CA ILE A 39 7.56 -9.36 8.91
C ILE A 39 6.31 -8.66 8.40
N VAL A 40 6.40 -7.35 8.16
CA VAL A 40 5.34 -6.62 7.48
C VAL A 40 5.46 -6.99 6.01
N PRO A 41 4.54 -7.81 5.46
CA PRO A 41 4.60 -8.13 4.04
C PRO A 41 4.43 -6.83 3.26
N PRO A 42 5.21 -6.60 2.19
CA PRO A 42 5.02 -5.45 1.34
C PRO A 42 3.59 -5.48 0.78
N ILE A 43 2.86 -4.37 0.91
CA ILE A 43 1.52 -4.26 0.32
C ILE A 43 1.72 -4.34 -1.20
N PRO A 44 1.17 -5.37 -1.89
CA PRO A 44 1.28 -5.49 -3.33
C PRO A 44 0.55 -4.32 -3.97
N LYS A 45 1.06 -3.82 -5.09
CA LYS A 45 0.39 -2.75 -5.80
C LYS A 45 -0.86 -3.31 -6.51
N LEU A 46 -1.98 -2.60 -6.39
CA LEU A 46 -3.21 -2.95 -7.08
C LEU A 46 -3.07 -2.64 -8.58
N GLY A 47 -2.92 -3.69 -9.39
CA GLY A 47 -2.90 -3.60 -10.86
C GLY A 47 -4.00 -4.42 -11.55
N ASP A 48 -4.49 -5.47 -10.88
CA ASP A 48 -5.44 -6.44 -11.44
C ASP A 48 -6.43 -6.93 -10.37
N SER A 49 -7.55 -7.46 -10.85
CA SER A 49 -8.66 -8.00 -10.08
C SER A 49 -8.29 -9.20 -9.20
N GLN A 50 -7.35 -10.04 -9.64
CA GLN A 50 -6.85 -11.17 -8.85
C GLN A 50 -6.17 -10.72 -7.56
N MET A 51 -5.53 -9.55 -7.57
CA MET A 51 -4.82 -9.00 -6.42
C MET A 51 -5.70 -8.14 -5.53
N PHE A 52 -6.94 -7.85 -5.93
CA PHE A 52 -7.81 -6.90 -5.23
C PHE A 52 -8.08 -7.28 -3.78
N TRP A 53 -8.47 -8.53 -3.53
CA TRP A 53 -8.80 -8.99 -2.19
C TRP A 53 -7.58 -9.00 -1.27
N THR A 54 -6.43 -9.42 -1.79
CA THR A 54 -5.15 -9.38 -1.05
C THR A 54 -4.75 -7.95 -0.73
N TRP A 55 -4.80 -7.05 -1.71
CA TRP A 55 -4.54 -5.62 -1.54
C TRP A 55 -5.49 -5.01 -0.49
N ARG A 56 -6.80 -5.27 -0.61
CA ARG A 56 -7.85 -4.78 0.30
C ARG A 56 -7.61 -5.22 1.74
N MET A 57 -7.25 -6.49 1.96
CA MET A 57 -6.95 -7.00 3.29
C MET A 57 -5.71 -6.34 3.90
N LEU A 58 -4.65 -6.19 3.12
CA LEU A 58 -3.39 -5.61 3.59
C LEU A 58 -3.51 -4.10 3.86
N ILE A 59 -4.20 -3.35 3.00
CA ILE A 59 -4.41 -1.92 3.23
C ILE A 59 -5.32 -1.66 4.42
N LYS A 60 -6.36 -2.49 4.61
CA LYS A 60 -7.22 -2.44 5.80
C LYS A 60 -6.40 -2.71 7.06
N ALA A 61 -5.55 -3.74 7.07
CA ALA A 61 -4.72 -4.07 8.22
C ALA A 61 -3.76 -2.92 8.56
N TYR A 62 -3.09 -2.36 7.56
CA TYR A 62 -2.17 -1.23 7.72
C TYR A 62 -2.87 0.03 8.24
N LEU A 63 -3.96 0.47 7.59
CA LEU A 63 -4.70 1.65 8.01
C LEU A 63 -5.35 1.45 9.38
N SER A 64 -5.78 0.23 9.72
CA SER A 64 -6.30 -0.09 11.05
C SER A 64 -5.23 0.01 12.13
N ALA A 65 -4.01 -0.45 11.87
CA ALA A 65 -2.89 -0.35 12.82
C ALA A 65 -2.52 1.11 13.15
N ILE A 66 -2.73 2.02 12.21
CA ILE A 66 -2.42 3.46 12.34
C ILE A 66 -3.65 4.27 12.79
N GLY A 67 -4.82 3.63 12.98
CA GLY A 67 -6.05 4.33 13.38
C GLY A 67 -6.68 5.18 12.27
N LEU A 68 -6.35 4.89 11.01
CA LEU A 68 -6.87 5.54 9.80
C LEU A 68 -7.95 4.72 9.09
N TRP A 69 -8.49 3.69 9.75
CA TRP A 69 -9.61 2.89 9.25
C TRP A 69 -10.81 2.99 10.21
N SER A 70 -12.02 3.26 9.69
CA SER A 70 -13.23 3.40 10.52
C SER A 70 -14.47 2.93 9.78
N LYS A 71 -15.38 2.21 10.46
CA LYS A 71 -16.71 1.81 9.95
C LYS A 71 -16.68 1.21 8.52
N ASN A 72 -15.67 0.39 8.23
CA ASN A 72 -15.39 -0.27 6.94
C ASN A 72 -14.78 0.58 5.82
N TYR A 73 -14.44 1.85 6.07
CA TYR A 73 -13.83 2.71 5.07
C TYR A 73 -12.53 3.34 5.58
N PRO A 74 -11.63 3.74 4.66
CA PRO A 74 -10.52 4.60 5.00
C PRO A 74 -11.04 5.93 5.59
N LYS A 75 -10.43 6.39 6.69
CA LYS A 75 -10.70 7.70 7.29
C LYS A 75 -10.19 8.79 6.37
N GLU A 76 -10.95 9.86 6.23
CA GLU A 76 -10.54 11.00 5.43
C GLU A 76 -9.33 11.71 6.06
N SER A 77 -8.18 11.62 5.38
CA SER A 77 -6.97 12.35 5.72
C SER A 77 -6.00 12.33 4.53
N ALA A 78 -5.15 13.36 4.44
CA ALA A 78 -4.09 13.39 3.42
C ALA A 78 -3.17 12.16 3.51
N HIS A 79 -2.90 11.68 4.72
CA HIS A 79 -2.09 10.48 4.94
C HIS A 79 -2.77 9.23 4.38
N THR A 80 -4.06 9.05 4.66
CA THR A 80 -4.84 7.92 4.14
C THR A 80 -4.86 7.95 2.61
N LYS A 81 -5.09 9.12 2.01
CA LYS A 81 -5.11 9.30 0.56
C LYS A 81 -3.76 8.95 -0.06
N PHE A 82 -2.67 9.43 0.53
CA PHE A 82 -1.32 9.10 0.08
C PHE A 82 -1.07 7.59 0.11
N VAL A 83 -1.39 6.92 1.22
CA VAL A 83 -1.24 5.47 1.37
C VAL A 83 -2.05 4.73 0.30
N LEU A 84 -3.34 5.10 0.15
CA LEU A 84 -4.23 4.50 -0.84
C LEU A 84 -3.66 4.60 -2.25
N LEU A 85 -3.26 5.79 -2.69
CA LEU A 85 -2.73 6.03 -4.04
C LEU A 85 -1.35 5.41 -4.25
N SER A 86 -0.50 5.36 -3.21
CA SER A 86 0.85 4.76 -3.31
C SER A 86 0.84 3.23 -3.48
N THR A 87 -0.26 2.59 -3.10
CA THR A 87 -0.44 1.13 -3.19
C THR A 87 -1.19 0.71 -4.45
N VAL A 88 -1.39 1.62 -5.39
CA VAL A 88 -2.08 1.39 -6.66
C VAL A 88 -1.06 1.55 -7.80
N GLU A 89 -1.20 0.76 -8.87
CA GLU A 89 -0.34 0.89 -10.04
C GLU A 89 -0.63 2.16 -10.83
N MET A 90 0.39 2.71 -11.51
CA MET A 90 0.28 4.00 -12.19
C MET A 90 -0.84 4.04 -13.23
N TRP A 91 -1.10 2.94 -13.94
CA TRP A 91 -2.16 2.85 -14.96
C TRP A 91 -3.57 2.71 -14.37
N VAL A 92 -3.69 2.41 -13.07
CA VAL A 92 -4.98 2.31 -12.39
C VAL A 92 -5.40 3.67 -11.84
N LEU A 93 -4.44 4.54 -11.52
CA LEU A 93 -4.64 5.91 -11.07
C LEU A 93 -5.39 6.74 -12.12
N ARG A 94 -6.31 7.57 -11.62
CA ARG A 94 -7.05 8.51 -12.45
C ARG A 94 -6.84 9.93 -11.95
N LYS A 95 -6.97 10.91 -12.86
CA LYS A 95 -6.82 12.33 -12.54
C LYS A 95 -7.88 12.81 -11.54
N GLU A 96 -9.07 12.23 -11.59
CA GLU A 96 -10.17 12.63 -10.71
C GLU A 96 -9.92 12.25 -9.24
N TYR A 97 -8.98 11.33 -8.98
CA TYR A 97 -8.62 10.95 -7.61
C TYR A 97 -8.01 12.12 -6.81
N ASP A 98 -7.50 13.17 -7.45
CA ASP A 98 -6.98 14.35 -6.76
C ASP A 98 -8.07 15.12 -6.01
N ASP A 99 -9.29 15.15 -6.55
CA ASP A 99 -10.44 15.87 -5.97
C ASP A 99 -11.40 14.95 -5.19
N MET A 100 -11.29 13.63 -5.36
CA MET A 100 -12.14 12.65 -4.67
C MET A 100 -11.75 12.43 -3.21
N THR A 101 -12.75 12.06 -2.41
CA THR A 101 -12.54 11.59 -1.03
C THR A 101 -11.93 10.20 -1.00
N CYS A 102 -11.24 9.84 0.08
CA CYS A 102 -10.65 8.52 0.28
C CYS A 102 -11.71 7.42 0.17
N LYS A 103 -12.92 7.68 0.66
CA LYS A 103 -14.06 6.78 0.54
C LYS A 103 -14.46 6.57 -0.93
N CYS A 104 -14.65 7.63 -1.69
CA CYS A 104 -15.02 7.53 -3.12
C CYS A 104 -13.95 6.80 -3.95
N ILE A 105 -12.67 7.07 -3.69
CA ILE A 105 -11.57 6.36 -4.35
C ILE A 105 -11.63 4.87 -4.02
N PHE A 106 -11.84 4.52 -2.76
CA PHE A 106 -11.94 3.12 -2.34
C PHE A 106 -13.14 2.41 -2.97
N GLU A 107 -14.31 3.05 -3.03
CA GLU A 107 -15.52 2.51 -3.67
C GLU A 107 -15.35 2.33 -5.19
N ASP A 108 -14.69 3.26 -5.88
CA ASP A 108 -14.37 3.12 -7.31
C ASP A 108 -13.44 1.93 -7.57
N LEU A 109 -12.38 1.79 -6.77
CA LEU A 109 -11.45 0.65 -6.85
C LEU A 109 -12.18 -0.67 -6.56
N GLU A 110 -13.07 -0.69 -5.56
CA GLU A 110 -13.89 -1.86 -5.25
C GLU A 110 -14.84 -2.20 -6.40
N GLY A 111 -15.54 -1.24 -6.99
CA GLY A 111 -16.43 -1.47 -8.13
C GLY A 111 -15.71 -2.04 -9.36
N ARG A 112 -14.50 -1.55 -9.63
CA ARG A 112 -13.71 -1.98 -10.80
C ARG A 112 -13.09 -3.36 -10.66
N TYR A 113 -12.63 -3.72 -9.46
CA TYR A 113 -11.77 -4.89 -9.28
C TYR A 113 -12.39 -6.01 -8.42
N SER A 114 -13.46 -5.77 -7.66
CA SER A 114 -14.12 -6.81 -6.86
C SER A 114 -14.91 -7.83 -7.70
N SER A 115 -15.37 -7.42 -8.88
CA SER A 115 -16.32 -8.17 -9.74
C SER A 115 -15.75 -9.41 -10.43
N SER A 116 -14.45 -9.70 -10.31
CA SER A 116 -13.79 -10.76 -11.08
C SER A 116 -13.91 -12.16 -10.47
N PHE A 117 -14.39 -12.28 -9.23
CA PHE A 117 -14.50 -13.57 -8.53
C PHE A 117 -15.78 -14.38 -8.83
N GLY A 118 -16.57 -13.99 -9.84
CA GLY A 118 -17.76 -14.78 -10.20
C GLY A 118 -18.50 -14.28 -11.43
N ARG A 119 -18.01 -14.62 -12.63
CA ARG A 119 -18.86 -14.58 -13.83
C ARG A 119 -18.41 -15.44 -15.02
N ASN A 120 -17.70 -16.55 -14.78
CA ASN A 120 -17.40 -17.56 -15.80
C ASN A 120 -18.08 -18.90 -15.49
N SER A 121 -19.41 -18.91 -15.38
CA SER A 121 -20.20 -20.16 -15.44
C SER A 121 -21.51 -20.01 -16.22
N GLY A 122 -21.58 -19.04 -17.13
CA GLY A 122 -22.63 -18.96 -18.14
C GLY A 122 -22.00 -18.92 -19.52
N ASP A 123 -22.45 -19.82 -20.39
CA ASP A 123 -22.22 -19.87 -21.84
C ASP A 123 -20.95 -20.58 -22.34
N LYS A 124 -21.08 -21.90 -22.55
CA LYS A 124 -21.23 -22.50 -23.89
C LYS A 124 -20.98 -24.01 -23.83
N PHE A 125 -22.06 -24.78 -23.78
CA PHE A 125 -22.10 -26.06 -24.47
C PHE A 125 -23.27 -25.99 -25.46
N ILE A 126 -22.88 -26.15 -26.73
CA ILE A 126 -23.71 -26.28 -27.93
C ILE A 126 -24.56 -27.54 -27.80
#